data_AF-A0A7R9HDS6-F1
#
_entry.id   AF-A0A7R9HDS6-F1
#
_cell.length_a   1.000
_cell.length_b   1.000
_cell.length_c   1.000
_cell.angle_alpha   90.00
_cell.angle_beta   90.00
_cell.angle_gamma   90.00
#
_symmetry.space_group_name_H-M   'P 1'
#
loop_
_entity.id
_entity.type
_entity.pdbx_description
1 polymer ?
#
loop_
_entity_poly.entity_id
_entity_poly.type
_entity_poly.pdbx_seq_one_letter_code
_entity_poly.pdbx_strand_id
1 'polypeptide(L)'
;FNICRESVLETRILCQRLVDEVFVAGLTAPPPQFAQMARSLLDGTWAMVPFIDHDAFLQFTKHLVGLRGELPNKASATNNAIHKVNLEQTFPLMGDLPVPRVQQNNVSRMYSDAVLALQVFVHEVLLATPIISVLVRFFLNILMWFSIYMAQRLPLLAYVTWGQANVR
;
A
#
# COMPACT_ATOMS: atom_id res chain seq x y z
N PHE A 1 5.32 -3.76 24.87
CA PHE A 1 3.97 -4.36 24.95
C PHE A 1 3.91 -5.53 23.98
N ASN A 2 3.46 -6.71 24.41
CA ASN A 2 3.29 -7.88 23.54
C ASN A 2 1.83 -7.97 23.08
N ILE A 3 1.62 -8.15 21.78
CA ILE A 3 0.29 -8.34 21.18
C ILE A 3 -0.19 -9.78 21.39
N CYS A 4 0.72 -10.75 21.34
CA CYS A 4 0.40 -12.15 21.59
C CYS A 4 0.32 -12.41 23.09
N ARG A 5 -0.88 -12.76 23.56
CA ARG A 5 -1.14 -13.16 24.95
C ARG A 5 -1.08 -14.68 25.10
N GLU A 6 -1.29 -15.17 26.31
CA GLU A 6 -1.22 -16.60 26.64
C GLU A 6 -2.28 -17.43 25.89
N SER A 7 -3.37 -16.80 25.43
CA SER A 7 -4.40 -17.44 24.61
C SER A 7 -4.67 -16.73 23.29
N VAL A 8 -5.11 -17.51 22.30
CA VAL A 8 -5.55 -17.01 20.99
C VAL A 8 -6.79 -16.11 21.14
N LEU A 9 -7.70 -16.44 22.06
CA LEU A 9 -8.91 -15.66 22.28
C LEU A 9 -8.60 -14.27 22.82
N GLU A 10 -7.75 -14.18 23.84
CA GLU A 10 -7.32 -12.91 24.41
C GLU A 10 -6.55 -12.07 23.39
N THR A 11 -5.65 -12.70 22.63
CA THR A 11 -4.93 -12.06 21.52
C THR A 11 -5.90 -11.50 20.47
N ARG A 12 -6.94 -12.27 20.11
CA ARG A 12 -7.97 -11.83 19.15
C ARG A 12 -8.74 -10.61 19.64
N ILE A 13 -9.14 -10.60 20.92
CA ILE A 13 -9.83 -9.45 21.53
C ILE A 13 -8.92 -8.22 21.52
N LEU A 14 -7.64 -8.38 21.87
CA LEU A 14 -6.68 -7.28 21.85
C LEU A 14 -6.45 -6.73 20.44
N CYS A 15 -6.31 -7.60 19.44
CA CYS A 15 -6.21 -7.19 18.04
C CYS A 15 -7.46 -6.43 17.58
N GLN A 16 -8.66 -6.88 17.97
CA GLN A 16 -9.91 -6.18 17.62
C GLN A 16 -9.94 -4.77 18.22
N ARG A 17 -9.56 -4.63 19.50
CA ARG A 17 -9.44 -3.32 20.14
C ARG A 17 -8.42 -2.42 19.45
N LEU A 18 -7.29 -2.97 19.00
CA LEU A 18 -6.30 -2.20 18.26
C LEU A 18 -6.85 -1.68 16.93
N VAL A 19 -7.62 -2.50 16.22
CA VAL A 19 -8.34 -2.09 15.00
C VAL A 19 -9.28 -0.93 15.30
N ASP A 20 -10.16 -1.09 16.28
CA ASP A 20 -11.22 -0.12 16.57
C ASP A 20 -10.67 1.18 17.16
N GLU A 21 -9.74 1.10 18.11
CA GLU A 21 -9.25 2.25 18.88
C GLU A 21 -8.11 3.00 18.16
N VAL A 22 -7.27 2.32 17.38
CA VAL A 22 -6.07 2.93 16.77
C VAL A 22 -6.23 3.07 15.25
N PHE A 23 -6.49 1.97 14.54
CA PHE A 23 -6.49 2.00 13.07
C PHE A 23 -7.71 2.75 12.52
N VAL A 24 -8.90 2.44 13.00
CA VAL A 24 -10.14 3.13 12.59
C VAL A 24 -10.07 4.62 12.92
N ALA A 25 -9.63 4.96 14.14
CA ALA A 25 -9.50 6.35 14.56
C ALA A 25 -8.48 7.11 13.69
N GLY A 26 -7.30 6.54 13.46
CA GLY A 26 -6.24 7.15 12.65
C GLY A 26 -6.58 7.28 11.17
N LEU A 27 -7.40 6.38 10.62
CA LEU A 27 -7.84 6.44 9.22
C LEU A 27 -9.05 7.34 9.00
N THR A 28 -9.87 7.58 10.02
CA THR A 28 -11.04 8.46 9.97
C THR A 28 -10.64 9.92 10.15
N ALA A 29 -9.73 10.22 11.08
CA ALA A 29 -9.23 11.56 11.36
C ALA A 29 -7.68 11.60 11.29
N PRO A 30 -7.09 11.42 10.09
CA PRO A 30 -5.65 11.37 9.94
C PRO A 30 -4.99 12.72 10.25
N PRO A 31 -3.77 12.73 10.85
CA PRO A 31 -3.03 13.97 11.05
C PRO A 31 -2.58 14.58 9.71
N PRO A 32 -2.29 15.89 9.65
CA PRO A 32 -2.00 16.59 8.39
C PRO A 32 -0.87 15.98 7.55
N GLN A 33 0.14 15.39 8.20
CA GLN A 33 1.31 14.81 7.55
C GLN A 33 1.12 13.34 7.14
N PHE A 34 0.00 12.71 7.50
CA PHE A 34 -0.25 11.29 7.27
C PHE A 34 -0.13 10.91 5.79
N ALA A 35 -0.74 11.70 4.90
CA ALA A 35 -0.74 11.41 3.47
C ALA A 35 0.68 11.47 2.87
N GLN A 36 1.50 12.43 3.30
CA GLN A 36 2.90 12.52 2.87
C GLN A 36 3.71 11.32 3.37
N MET A 37 3.57 10.99 4.66
CA MET A 37 4.29 9.87 5.27
C MET A 37 3.91 8.53 4.64
N ALA A 38 2.61 8.27 4.47
CA ALA A 38 2.11 7.05 3.83
C ALA A 38 2.65 6.93 2.40
N ARG A 39 2.69 8.04 1.65
CA ARG A 39 3.25 8.06 0.31
C ARG A 39 4.74 7.77 0.27
N SER A 40 5.54 8.47 1.09
CA SER A 40 6.98 8.21 1.16
C SER A 40 7.30 6.77 1.57
N LEU A 41 6.50 6.19 2.47
CA LEU A 41 6.67 4.80 2.90
C LEU A 41 6.34 3.80 1.77
N LEU A 42 5.25 4.03 1.04
CA LEU A 42 4.86 3.16 -0.08
C LEU A 42 5.81 3.31 -1.28
N ASP A 43 6.29 4.52 -1.57
CA ASP A 43 7.31 4.78 -2.58
C ASP A 43 8.62 4.05 -2.22
N GLY A 44 9.01 4.04 -0.94
CA GLY A 44 10.16 3.25 -0.47
C GLY A 44 9.98 1.73 -0.61
N THR A 45 8.73 1.26 -0.59
CA THR A 45 8.39 -0.16 -0.74
C THR A 45 8.42 -0.62 -2.21
N TRP A 46 8.45 0.32 -3.17
CA TRP A 46 8.44 0.03 -4.60
C TRP A 46 9.55 -0.94 -5.05
N ALA A 47 10.75 -0.85 -4.44
CA ALA A 47 11.86 -1.74 -4.75
C ALA A 47 11.57 -3.23 -4.47
N MET A 48 10.68 -3.50 -3.51
CA MET A 48 10.27 -4.85 -3.14
C MET A 48 8.96 -5.26 -3.83
N VAL A 49 8.04 -4.30 -4.01
CA VAL A 49 6.71 -4.52 -4.60
C VAL A 49 6.42 -3.42 -5.63
N PRO A 50 6.89 -3.56 -6.87
CA PRO A 50 6.79 -2.49 -7.88
C PRO A 50 5.38 -2.22 -8.38
N PHE A 51 4.41 -3.06 -7.98
CA PHE A 51 3.00 -2.96 -8.36
C PHE A 51 2.15 -2.26 -7.29
N ILE A 52 2.76 -1.73 -6.23
CA ILE A 52 2.03 -1.06 -5.15
C ILE A 52 1.64 0.36 -5.58
N ASP A 53 0.34 0.64 -5.59
CA ASP A 53 -0.21 1.97 -5.82
C ASP A 53 -0.69 2.58 -4.50
N HIS A 54 -0.31 3.83 -4.23
CA HIS A 54 -0.63 4.49 -2.97
C HIS A 54 -2.13 4.59 -2.72
N ASP A 55 -2.89 5.01 -3.74
CA ASP A 55 -4.32 5.27 -3.60
C ASP A 55 -5.11 3.96 -3.49
N ALA A 56 -4.75 2.94 -4.28
CA ALA A 56 -5.31 1.60 -4.16
C ALA A 56 -5.01 0.98 -2.79
N PHE A 57 -3.77 1.07 -2.31
CA PHE A 57 -3.34 0.50 -1.04
C PHE A 57 -4.06 1.15 0.16
N LEU A 58 -4.19 2.47 0.17
CA LEU A 58 -4.90 3.16 1.25
C LEU A 58 -6.40 2.85 1.23
N GLN A 59 -7.00 2.75 0.03
CA GLN A 59 -8.40 2.33 -0.11
C GLN A 59 -8.63 0.89 0.35
N PHE A 60 -7.72 -0.02 0.01
CA PHE A 60 -7.75 -1.39 0.47
C PHE A 60 -7.60 -1.47 1.99
N THR A 61 -6.71 -0.67 2.58
CA THR A 61 -6.54 -0.59 4.04
C THR A 61 -7.83 -0.13 4.74
N LYS A 62 -8.52 0.86 4.19
CA LYS A 62 -9.84 1.30 4.68
C LYS A 62 -10.89 0.21 4.53
N HIS A 63 -10.87 -0.53 3.42
CA HIS A 63 -11.75 -1.68 3.20
C HIS A 63 -11.58 -2.77 4.27
N LEU A 64 -10.33 -3.10 4.63
CA LEU A 64 -10.03 -4.12 5.64
C LEU A 64 -10.55 -3.78 7.04
N VAL A 65 -10.55 -2.50 7.42
CA VAL A 65 -11.06 -2.05 8.73
C VAL A 65 -12.57 -1.79 8.72
N GLY A 66 -13.27 -2.11 7.62
CA GLY A 66 -14.71 -1.87 7.48
C GLY A 66 -15.09 -0.41 7.24
N LEU A 67 -14.10 0.49 7.13
CA LEU A 67 -14.30 1.88 6.70
C LEU A 67 -14.48 1.90 5.18
N ARG A 68 -15.63 1.40 4.71
CA ARG A 68 -15.98 1.48 3.30
C ARG A 68 -16.10 2.95 2.92
N GLY A 69 -15.06 3.49 2.31
CA GLY A 69 -15.11 4.79 1.68
C GLY A 69 -16.09 4.71 0.53
N GLU A 70 -17.22 5.39 0.67
CA GLU A 70 -17.85 6.03 -0.48
C GLU A 70 -16.72 6.70 -1.27
N LEU A 71 -16.61 6.37 -2.56
CA LEU A 71 -15.85 7.18 -3.50
C LEU A 71 -16.15 8.65 -3.17
N PRO A 72 -15.19 9.59 -3.22
CA PRO A 72 -15.58 10.98 -3.36
C PRO A 72 -16.40 11.07 -4.64
N ASN A 73 -17.72 11.01 -4.49
CA ASN A 73 -18.67 11.31 -5.54
C ASN A 73 -18.34 12.75 -5.92
N LYS A 74 -17.87 12.95 -7.14
CA LYS A 74 -17.34 14.24 -7.61
C LYS A 74 -18.34 15.39 -7.48
N ALA A 75 -19.61 15.14 -7.18
CA ALA A 75 -20.56 16.18 -6.80
C ALA A 75 -20.12 16.95 -5.54
N SER A 76 -19.50 16.31 -4.53
CA SER A 76 -19.07 17.00 -3.30
C SER A 76 -17.63 17.52 -3.34
N ALA A 77 -16.72 16.84 -4.04
CA ALA A 77 -15.32 17.28 -4.15
C ALA A 77 -15.13 18.48 -5.08
N THR A 78 -15.94 18.62 -6.12
CA THR A 78 -15.83 19.76 -7.06
C THR A 78 -16.31 21.06 -6.41
N ASN A 79 -17.34 20.99 -5.56
CA ASN A 79 -17.85 22.15 -4.83
C ASN A 79 -16.87 22.61 -3.72
N ASN A 80 -16.17 21.67 -3.07
CA ASN A 80 -15.22 22.00 -2.00
C ASN A 80 -13.84 22.43 -2.52
N ALA A 81 -13.46 22.04 -3.75
CA ALA A 81 -12.23 22.51 -4.38
C ALA A 81 -12.32 23.98 -4.82
N ILE A 82 -13.49 24.42 -5.32
CA ILE A 82 -13.72 25.83 -5.67
C ILE A 82 -13.66 26.73 -4.43
N HIS A 83 -14.06 26.23 -3.26
CA HIS A 83 -14.01 26.99 -2.01
C HIS A 83 -12.64 27.01 -1.31
N LYS A 84 -11.78 26.01 -1.56
CA LYS A 84 -10.42 25.93 -0.99
C LYS A 84 -9.34 26.63 -1.82
N VAL A 85 -9.60 26.92 -3.09
CA VAL A 85 -8.65 27.66 -3.95
C VAL A 85 -8.43 29.12 -3.47
N ASN A 86 -9.33 29.67 -2.65
CA ASN A 86 -9.26 31.06 -2.21
C ASN A 86 -8.65 31.30 -0.81
N LEU A 87 -8.09 30.30 -0.11
CA LEU A 87 -7.68 30.48 1.30
C LEU A 87 -6.29 29.96 1.71
N GLU A 88 -5.41 29.58 0.77
CA GLU A 88 -4.01 29.22 1.07
C GLU A 88 -2.99 30.07 0.31
N GLN A 89 -3.21 31.39 0.24
CA GLN A 89 -2.19 32.35 -0.20
C GLN A 89 -1.69 33.22 0.95
N THR A 90 -1.21 32.66 2.07
CA THR A 90 -0.27 33.39 2.96
C THR A 90 0.43 32.46 3.95
N PHE A 91 1.69 32.09 3.69
CA PHE A 91 2.88 32.37 4.54
C PHE A 91 4.09 31.52 4.08
N PRO A 92 5.30 32.12 3.96
CA PRO A 92 6.52 31.38 3.64
C PRO A 92 7.35 31.09 4.91
N LEU A 93 7.85 29.85 5.05
CA LEU A 93 9.07 29.55 5.82
C LEU A 93 9.68 28.20 5.39
N MET A 94 10.68 28.34 4.52
CA MET A 94 11.81 27.45 4.20
C MET A 94 11.76 26.02 4.76
N GLY A 95 11.21 25.09 3.97
CA GLY A 95 11.20 23.64 4.25
C GLY A 95 10.41 22.82 3.23
N ASP A 96 9.49 23.46 2.49
CA ASP A 96 8.58 22.78 1.58
C ASP A 96 9.13 22.73 0.15
N LEU A 97 9.73 21.60 -0.23
CA LEU A 97 9.66 21.18 -1.62
C LEU A 97 8.18 20.86 -1.90
N PRO A 98 7.53 21.51 -2.87
CA PRO A 98 6.14 21.24 -3.18
C PRO A 98 6.04 19.77 -3.59
N VAL A 99 5.36 18.96 -2.78
CA VAL A 99 4.98 17.61 -3.18
C VAL A 99 4.16 17.79 -4.46
N PRO A 100 4.60 17.24 -5.61
CA PRO A 100 3.86 17.40 -6.84
C PRO A 100 2.47 16.83 -6.61
N ARG A 101 1.43 17.69 -6.66
CA ARG A 101 0.06 17.23 -6.76
C ARG A 101 0.00 16.44 -8.06
N VAL A 102 0.02 15.12 -7.97
CA VAL A 102 -0.19 14.27 -9.13
C VAL A 102 -1.60 14.56 -9.61
N GLN A 103 -1.69 15.32 -10.70
CA GLN A 103 -2.91 15.47 -11.47
C GLN A 103 -3.35 14.04 -11.83
N GLN A 104 -4.36 13.52 -11.14
CA GLN A 104 -4.85 12.16 -11.38
C GLN A 104 -5.45 12.11 -12.79
N ASN A 105 -4.65 11.62 -13.73
CA ASN A 105 -5.07 11.36 -15.09
C ASN A 105 -6.06 10.19 -15.07
N ASN A 106 -7.02 10.15 -16.00
CA ASN A 106 -8.03 9.09 -16.06
C ASN A 106 -7.41 7.68 -16.10
N VAL A 107 -6.23 7.54 -16.71
CA VAL A 107 -5.49 6.26 -16.78
C VAL A 107 -4.97 5.82 -15.41
N SER A 108 -4.36 6.73 -14.64
CA SER A 108 -3.87 6.41 -13.28
C SER A 108 -5.02 5.99 -12.38
N ARG A 109 -6.19 6.63 -12.54
CA ARG A 109 -7.40 6.26 -11.81
C ARG A 109 -7.89 4.85 -12.16
N MET A 110 -7.96 4.52 -13.44
CA MET A 110 -8.32 3.17 -13.89
C MET A 110 -7.33 2.12 -13.38
N TYR A 111 -6.03 2.46 -13.34
CA TYR A 111 -5.01 1.59 -12.77
C TYR A 111 -5.22 1.36 -11.28
N SER A 112 -5.40 2.40 -10.47
CA SER A 112 -5.67 2.27 -9.04
C SER A 112 -6.93 1.45 -8.76
N ASP A 113 -8.00 1.67 -9.52
CA ASP A 113 -9.25 0.91 -9.37
C ASP A 113 -9.05 -0.57 -9.75
N ALA A 114 -8.29 -0.86 -10.81
CA ALA A 114 -7.96 -2.21 -11.21
C ALA A 114 -7.07 -2.93 -10.18
N VAL A 115 -6.06 -2.24 -9.63
CA VAL A 115 -5.19 -2.76 -8.56
C VAL A 115 -6.00 -3.03 -7.30
N LEU A 116 -6.91 -2.14 -6.91
CA LEU A 116 -7.81 -2.36 -5.77
C LEU A 116 -8.73 -3.56 -6.01
N ALA A 117 -9.34 -3.67 -7.19
CA ALA A 117 -10.18 -4.81 -7.54
C ALA A 117 -9.39 -6.12 -7.50
N LEU A 118 -8.15 -6.12 -8.00
CA LEU A 118 -7.25 -7.25 -7.92
C LEU A 118 -6.90 -7.60 -6.46
N GLN A 119 -6.59 -6.61 -5.62
CA GLN A 119 -6.29 -6.83 -4.20
C GLN A 119 -7.47 -7.44 -3.45
N VAL A 120 -8.68 -6.91 -3.65
CA VAL A 120 -9.92 -7.47 -3.08
C VAL A 120 -10.18 -8.88 -3.61
N PHE A 121 -10.01 -9.10 -4.91
CA PHE A 121 -10.17 -10.44 -5.51
C PHE A 121 -9.20 -11.46 -4.93
N VAL A 122 -7.92 -11.09 -4.76
CA VAL A 122 -6.93 -11.96 -4.14
C VAL A 122 -7.31 -12.27 -2.69
N HIS A 123 -7.81 -11.29 -1.94
CA HIS A 123 -8.18 -11.51 -0.55
C HIS A 123 -9.45 -12.36 -0.38
N GLU A 124 -10.50 -12.03 -1.13
CA GLU A 124 -11.82 -12.66 -0.97
C GLU A 124 -11.97 -13.96 -1.75
N VAL A 125 -11.38 -14.07 -2.95
CA VAL A 125 -11.57 -15.24 -3.81
C VAL A 125 -10.39 -16.20 -3.70
N LEU A 126 -9.17 -15.68 -3.83
CA LEU A 126 -7.97 -16.51 -3.89
C LEU A 126 -7.64 -17.13 -2.52
N LEU A 127 -7.77 -16.36 -1.44
CA LEU A 127 -7.44 -16.79 -0.08
C LEU A 127 -8.60 -17.48 0.66
N ALA A 128 -9.85 -17.08 0.42
CA ALA A 128 -11.00 -17.69 1.11
C ALA A 128 -11.35 -19.08 0.56
N THR A 129 -11.05 -19.37 -0.71
CA THR A 129 -11.36 -20.67 -1.32
C THR A 129 -10.30 -21.71 -0.95
N PRO A 130 -10.65 -22.80 -0.24
CA PRO A 130 -9.66 -23.76 0.29
C PRO A 130 -8.87 -24.47 -0.82
N ILE A 131 -9.51 -24.79 -1.95
CA ILE A 131 -8.86 -25.47 -3.08
C ILE A 131 -7.83 -24.57 -3.75
N ILE A 132 -8.20 -23.31 -4.01
CA ILE A 132 -7.30 -22.33 -4.64
C ILE A 132 -6.12 -22.04 -3.72
N SER A 133 -6.36 -21.90 -2.40
CA SER A 133 -5.32 -21.67 -1.41
C SER A 133 -4.24 -22.76 -1.43
N VAL A 134 -4.63 -24.05 -1.57
CA VAL A 134 -3.68 -25.16 -1.69
C VAL A 134 -2.84 -25.05 -2.97
N LEU A 135 -3.47 -24.76 -4.11
CA LEU A 135 -2.78 -24.61 -5.39
C LEU A 135 -1.80 -23.43 -5.38
N VAL A 136 -2.24 -22.29 -4.82
CA VAL A 136 -1.42 -21.08 -4.70
C VAL A 136 -0.23 -21.33 -3.77
N ARG A 137 -0.41 -22.03 -2.64
CA ARG A 137 0.70 -22.39 -1.75
C ARG A 137 1.73 -23.27 -2.44
N PHE A 138 1.29 -24.25 -3.22
CA PHE A 138 2.19 -25.09 -4.03
C PHE A 138 2.99 -24.23 -5.01
N PHE A 139 2.33 -23.34 -5.74
CA PHE A 139 2.97 -22.45 -6.70
C PHE A 139 3.95 -21.47 -6.04
N LEU A 140 3.56 -20.82 -4.94
CA LEU A 140 4.40 -19.88 -4.19
C LEU A 140 5.62 -20.58 -3.58
N ASN A 141 5.47 -21.82 -3.08
CA ASN A 141 6.60 -22.60 -2.60
C ASN A 141 7.60 -22.89 -3.73
N ILE A 142 7.12 -23.25 -4.92
CA ILE A 142 7.99 -23.43 -6.09
C ILE A 142 8.68 -22.13 -6.47
N LEU A 143 7.96 -21.00 -6.49
CA LEU A 143 8.55 -19.69 -6.78
C LEU A 143 9.63 -19.30 -5.78
N MET A 144 9.44 -19.60 -4.49
CA MET A 144 10.44 -19.35 -3.45
C MET A 144 11.70 -20.19 -3.68
N TRP A 145 11.56 -21.49 -3.91
CA TRP A 145 12.70 -22.36 -4.23
C TRP A 145 13.40 -21.95 -5.52
N PHE A 146 12.63 -21.58 -6.54
CA PHE A 146 13.15 -21.07 -7.80
C PHE A 146 13.91 -19.75 -7.61
N SER A 147 13.40 -18.83 -6.80
CA SER A 147 14.08 -17.57 -6.47
C SER A 147 15.41 -17.81 -5.78
N ILE A 148 15.46 -18.70 -4.78
CA ILE A 148 16.71 -19.11 -4.11
C ILE A 148 17.68 -19.73 -5.11
N TYR A 149 17.20 -20.63 -5.98
CA TYR A 149 18.00 -21.26 -7.02
C TYR A 149 18.59 -20.23 -7.99
N MET A 150 17.78 -19.29 -8.47
CA MET A 150 18.20 -18.22 -9.37
C MET A 150 19.23 -17.32 -8.68
N ALA A 151 19.01 -16.92 -7.42
CA ALA A 151 19.95 -16.10 -6.66
C ALA A 151 21.30 -16.81 -6.45
N GLN A 152 21.31 -18.12 -6.24
CA GLN A 152 22.54 -18.91 -6.06
C GLN A 152 23.26 -19.21 -7.39
N ARG A 153 22.53 -19.46 -8.48
CA ARG A 153 23.08 -19.93 -9.77
C ARG A 153 23.33 -18.80 -10.77
N LEU A 154 22.79 -17.60 -10.56
CA LEU A 154 23.01 -16.42 -11.40
C LEU A 154 23.73 -15.26 -10.69
N PRO A 155 24.90 -15.45 -10.06
CA PRO A 155 25.77 -14.32 -9.71
C PRO A 155 26.35 -13.63 -10.97
N LEU A 156 26.10 -14.18 -12.17
CA LEU A 156 26.61 -13.70 -13.45
C LEU A 156 26.14 -12.28 -13.80
N LEU A 157 24.97 -11.83 -13.35
CA LEU A 157 24.54 -10.43 -13.56
C LEU A 157 25.41 -9.45 -12.77
N ALA A 158 25.78 -9.80 -11.54
CA ALA A 158 26.73 -9.00 -10.74
C ALA A 158 28.13 -9.01 -11.36
N TYR A 159 28.58 -10.15 -11.90
CA TYR A 159 29.85 -10.23 -12.61
C TYR A 159 29.86 -9.42 -13.92
N VAL A 160 28.78 -9.43 -14.71
CA VAL A 160 28.70 -8.66 -15.96
C VAL A 160 28.63 -7.16 -15.68
N THR A 161 27.93 -6.74 -14.62
CA THR A 161 27.77 -5.30 -14.29
C THR A 161 28.92 -4.72 -13.48
N TRP A 162 29.58 -5.48 -12.59
CA TRP A 162 30.65 -4.99 -11.72
C TRP A 162 32.03 -5.63 -11.98
N GLY A 163 32.07 -6.82 -12.60
CA GLY A 163 33.32 -7.52 -12.88
C GLY A 163 34.13 -6.90 -14.02
N GLN A 164 33.49 -6.27 -15.02
CA GLN A 164 34.20 -5.62 -16.13
C GLN A 164 34.98 -4.35 -15.70
N ALA A 165 34.63 -3.74 -14.56
CA ALA A 165 35.31 -2.56 -14.05
C ALA A 165 36.64 -2.88 -13.33
N ASN A 166 36.85 -4.13 -12.87
CA ASN A 166 38.01 -4.54 -12.07
C ASN A 166 39.02 -5.43 -12.81
N VAL A 167 38.84 -5.67 -14.12
CA VAL A 167 39.75 -6.48 -14.96
C VAL A 167 40.60 -5.59 -15.89
N ARG A 168 41.09 -4.46 -15.38
CA ARG A 168 42.14 -3.66 -16.02
C ARG A 168 43.37 -3.58 -15.13
#